data_AF-A0A6M4JRF1-F1
#
_entry.id   AF-A0A6M4JRF1-F1
#
_cell.length_a   1.000
_cell.length_b   1.000
_cell.length_c   1.000
_cell.angle_alpha   90.00
_cell.angle_beta   90.00
_cell.angle_gamma   90.00
#
_symmetry.space_group_name_H-M   'P 1'
#
loop_
_entity.id
_entity.type
_entity.pdbx_description
1 polymer ?
#
loop_
_entity_poly.entity_id
_entity_poly.type
_entity_poly.pdbx_seq_one_letter_code
_entity_poly.pdbx_strand_id
1 'polypeptide(L)'
;MYDPKFLAFCSLATEGYGGNNSAPSRSIGFSEFCETLEKNEVVKPENKKSSLDLNNSLDYWKSRFNPGGNLSALDSQVLDIIKKAYNLGMVNKDNMLLRNEAINAYKNSI
;
A
#
# COMPACT_ATOMS: atom_id res chain seq x y z
N MET A 1 -21.70 -5.47 1.79
CA MET A 1 -20.39 -6.07 2.12
C MET A 1 -19.34 -5.12 1.60
N TYR A 2 -18.36 -4.73 2.42
CA TYR A 2 -17.32 -3.77 2.01
C TYR A 2 -16.33 -4.41 1.03
N ASP A 3 -15.83 -3.64 0.06
CA ASP A 3 -14.82 -4.12 -0.90
C ASP A 3 -13.43 -4.18 -0.23
N PRO A 4 -12.78 -5.34 -0.16
CA PRO A 4 -11.46 -5.49 0.46
C PRO A 4 -10.36 -4.69 -0.26
N LYS A 5 -10.46 -4.46 -1.58
CA LYS A 5 -9.52 -3.59 -2.30
C LYS A 5 -9.68 -2.14 -1.84
N PHE A 6 -10.92 -1.69 -1.66
CA PHE A 6 -11.19 -0.34 -1.19
C PHE A 6 -10.69 -0.13 0.24
N LEU A 7 -10.92 -1.10 1.13
CA LEU A 7 -10.41 -1.04 2.50
C LEU A 7 -8.87 -1.07 2.56
N ALA A 8 -8.21 -1.89 1.75
CA ALA A 8 -6.76 -1.91 1.64
C ALA A 8 -6.22 -0.57 1.13
N PHE A 9 -6.86 -0.01 0.11
CA PHE A 9 -6.54 1.32 -0.41
C PHE A 9 -6.65 2.40 0.67
N CYS A 10 -7.79 2.47 1.38
CA CYS A 10 -7.98 3.43 2.46
C CYS A 10 -6.95 3.26 3.58
N SER A 11 -6.60 2.02 3.94
CA SER A 11 -5.60 1.73 4.96
C SER A 11 -4.23 2.31 4.58
N LEU A 12 -3.78 2.06 3.34
CA LEU A 12 -2.49 2.53 2.83
C LEU A 12 -2.47 4.05 2.54
N ALA A 13 -3.59 4.61 2.06
CA ALA A 13 -3.68 6.02 1.71
C ALA A 13 -3.79 6.95 2.94
N THR A 14 -4.19 6.42 4.10
CA THR A 14 -4.27 7.18 5.36
C THR A 14 -3.05 6.99 6.25
N GLU A 15 -2.12 6.11 5.86
CA GLU A 15 -0.87 5.89 6.56
C GLU A 15 0.05 7.11 6.37
N GLY A 16 0.52 7.68 7.49
CA GLY A 16 1.29 8.93 7.51
C GLY A 16 0.47 10.23 7.60
N TYR A 17 -0.87 10.17 7.61
CA TYR A 17 -1.73 11.35 7.83
C TYR A 17 -1.65 11.80 9.31
N GLY A 18 -0.91 12.88 9.60
CA GLY A 18 -0.76 13.46 10.94
C GLY A 18 0.68 13.63 11.45
N GLY A 19 1.69 13.14 10.73
CA GLY A 19 3.09 13.50 10.99
C GLY A 19 3.48 14.83 10.33
N ASN A 20 4.65 15.39 10.67
CA ASN A 20 5.23 16.63 10.10
C ASN A 20 5.44 16.63 8.56
N ASN A 21 4.94 15.61 7.85
CA ASN A 21 4.89 15.55 6.40
C ASN A 21 3.62 16.27 5.91
N SER A 22 3.63 17.60 6.00
CA SER A 22 2.67 18.52 5.38
C SER A 22 2.81 18.52 3.85
N ALA A 23 2.54 17.38 3.22
CA ALA A 23 2.32 17.29 1.78
C ALA A 23 0.99 16.57 1.52
N PRO A 24 -0.15 17.29 1.54
CA PRO A 24 -1.48 16.71 1.39
C PRO A 24 -1.83 16.32 -0.08
N SER A 25 -0.94 15.65 -0.83
CA SER A 25 -1.12 15.58 -2.31
C SER A 25 -0.57 14.36 -3.08
N ARG A 26 -0.33 13.17 -2.49
CA ARG A 26 0.58 12.18 -3.11
C ARG A 26 0.21 10.68 -3.16
N SER A 27 -1.04 10.26 -3.02
CA SER A 27 -1.45 8.84 -3.23
C SER A 27 -2.03 8.59 -4.63
N ILE A 28 -1.85 7.38 -5.18
CA ILE A 28 -2.54 6.95 -6.42
C ILE A 28 -4.06 6.98 -6.25
N GLY A 29 -4.78 7.06 -7.36
CA GLY A 29 -6.23 6.88 -7.33
C GLY A 29 -6.62 5.43 -7.01
N PHE A 30 -7.81 5.23 -6.47
CA PHE A 30 -8.33 3.88 -6.19
C PHE A 30 -8.39 3.00 -7.45
N SER A 31 -8.85 3.54 -8.58
CA SER A 31 -8.89 2.80 -9.85
C SER A 31 -7.51 2.33 -10.30
N GLU A 32 -6.51 3.22 -10.20
CA GLU A 32 -5.12 2.92 -10.57
C GLU A 32 -4.47 1.89 -9.63
N PHE A 33 -4.78 1.96 -8.32
CA PHE A 33 -4.42 0.92 -7.37
C PHE A 33 -4.96 -0.44 -7.79
N CYS A 34 -6.26 -0.51 -8.13
CA CYS A 34 -6.89 -1.74 -8.60
C CYS A 34 -6.27 -2.27 -9.89
N GLU A 35 -6.05 -1.40 -10.88
CA GLU A 35 -5.42 -1.79 -12.15
C GLU A 35 -4.01 -2.35 -11.95
N THR A 36 -3.20 -1.73 -11.10
CA THR A 36 -1.82 -2.18 -10.81
C THR A 36 -1.83 -3.56 -10.15
N LEU A 37 -2.74 -3.77 -9.19
CA LEU A 37 -2.94 -5.07 -8.55
C LEU A 37 -3.38 -6.14 -9.56
N GLU A 38 -4.27 -5.81 -10.50
CA GLU A 38 -4.78 -6.75 -11.50
C GLU A 38 -3.72 -7.12 -12.55
N LYS A 39 -2.98 -6.12 -13.02
CA LYS A 39 -1.89 -6.29 -13.99
C LYS A 39 -0.64 -6.95 -13.39
N ASN A 40 -0.54 -7.07 -12.07
CA ASN A 40 0.66 -7.50 -11.34
C ASN A 40 1.90 -6.68 -11.74
N GLU A 41 1.70 -5.39 -12.00
CA GLU A 41 2.75 -4.50 -12.48
C GLU A 41 3.65 -4.08 -11.31
N VAL A 42 4.96 -4.27 -11.48
CA VAL A 42 5.93 -3.80 -10.49
C VAL A 42 6.18 -2.32 -10.72
N VAL A 43 5.76 -1.48 -9.77
CA VAL A 43 5.82 -0.02 -9.87
C VAL A 43 7.24 0.48 -9.63
N LYS A 44 7.84 0.09 -8.50
CA LYS A 44 9.22 0.45 -8.13
C LYS A 44 9.90 -0.74 -7.45
N PRO A 45 10.74 -1.52 -8.17
CA PRO A 45 11.43 -2.68 -7.62
C PRO A 45 12.22 -2.38 -6.34
N GLU A 46 12.79 -1.19 -6.24
CA GLU A 46 13.56 -0.69 -5.09
C GLU A 46 12.72 -0.53 -3.81
N ASN A 47 11.39 -0.43 -3.95
CA ASN A 47 10.46 -0.33 -2.83
C ASN A 47 9.94 -1.70 -2.37
N LYS A 48 10.33 -2.79 -3.02
CA LYS A 48 10.02 -4.13 -2.53
C LYS A 48 10.69 -4.32 -1.18
N LYS A 49 9.88 -4.54 -0.15
CA LYS A 49 10.37 -4.81 1.19
C LYS A 49 11.14 -6.13 1.22
N SER A 50 12.18 -6.18 2.05
CA SER A 50 12.81 -7.45 2.42
C SER A 50 11.78 -8.36 3.10
N SER A 51 12.02 -9.67 3.15
CA SER A 51 11.11 -10.60 3.83
C SER A 51 10.86 -10.22 5.30
N LEU A 52 11.88 -9.70 5.98
CA LEU A 52 11.77 -9.25 7.38
C LEU A 52 10.88 -8.01 7.50
N ASP A 53 11.13 -6.98 6.69
CA ASP A 53 10.37 -5.73 6.71
C ASP A 53 8.91 -5.95 6.30
N LEU A 54 8.68 -6.86 5.35
CA LEU A 54 7.35 -7.27 4.93
C LEU A 54 6.60 -7.91 6.10
N ASN A 55 7.20 -8.89 6.78
CA ASN A 55 6.56 -9.56 7.91
C ASN A 55 6.22 -8.57 9.04
N ASN A 56 7.16 -7.68 9.39
CA ASN A 56 6.93 -6.63 10.38
C ASN A 56 5.76 -5.71 9.99
N SER A 57 5.69 -5.33 8.72
CA SER A 57 4.60 -4.50 8.21
C SER A 57 3.26 -5.24 8.26
N LEU A 58 3.24 -6.53 7.92
CA LEU A 58 2.02 -7.33 7.97
C LEU A 58 1.54 -7.55 9.40
N ASP A 59 2.44 -7.78 10.36
CA ASP A 59 2.06 -7.93 11.76
C ASP A 59 1.54 -6.62 12.37
N TYR A 60 2.11 -5.48 11.96
CA TYR A 60 1.55 -4.17 12.24
C TYR A 60 0.10 -4.04 11.72
N TRP A 61 -0.16 -4.37 10.45
CA TRP A 61 -1.51 -4.31 9.88
C TRP A 61 -2.49 -5.26 10.57
N LYS A 62 -2.07 -6.49 10.89
CA LYS A 62 -2.87 -7.44 11.66
C LYS A 62 -3.31 -6.84 12.99
N SER A 63 -2.38 -6.23 13.73
CA SER A 63 -2.69 -5.60 15.03
C SER A 63 -3.67 -4.42 14.92
N ARG A 64 -3.67 -3.72 13.77
CA ARG A 64 -4.58 -2.60 13.48
C ARG A 64 -5.98 -3.07 13.10
N PHE A 65 -6.10 -4.18 12.39
CA PHE A 65 -7.41 -4.75 12.02
C PHE A 65 -8.08 -5.41 13.21
N ASN A 66 -7.33 -6.16 14.02
CA ASN A 66 -7.88 -6.78 15.21
C ASN A 66 -6.82 -6.90 16.33
N PRO A 67 -6.80 -5.97 17.30
CA PRO A 67 -5.84 -6.03 18.40
C PRO A 67 -6.16 -7.21 19.33
N GLY A 68 -5.38 -8.29 19.21
CA GLY A 68 -5.43 -9.45 20.11
C GLY A 68 -6.43 -10.54 19.72
N GLY A 69 -7.08 -10.45 18.56
CA GLY A 69 -8.02 -11.44 18.06
C GLY A 69 -7.64 -12.04 16.70
N ASN A 70 -8.39 -13.07 16.28
CA ASN A 70 -8.24 -13.66 14.95
C ASN A 70 -8.79 -12.71 13.88
N LEU A 71 -8.13 -12.64 12.72
CA LEU A 71 -8.63 -11.86 11.59
C LEU A 71 -9.97 -12.44 11.10
N SER A 72 -10.91 -11.57 10.74
CA SER A 72 -12.06 -12.01 9.96
C SER A 72 -11.64 -12.42 8.55
N ALA A 73 -12.55 -13.08 7.81
CA ALA A 73 -12.31 -13.39 6.39
C ALA A 73 -12.07 -12.11 5.57
N LEU A 74 -12.76 -11.01 5.89
CA LEU A 74 -12.57 -9.73 5.24
C LEU A 74 -11.19 -9.13 5.56
N ASP A 75 -10.79 -9.12 6.83
CA ASP A 75 -9.48 -8.59 7.23
C ASP A 75 -8.32 -9.38 6.60
N SER A 76 -8.50 -10.69 6.46
CA SER A 76 -7.53 -11.54 5.77
C SER A 76 -7.39 -11.16 4.30
N GLN A 77 -8.51 -10.90 3.60
CA GLN A 77 -8.50 -10.41 2.22
C GLN A 77 -7.82 -9.05 2.09
N VAL A 78 -8.11 -8.12 3.02
CA VAL A 78 -7.46 -6.81 3.05
C VAL A 78 -5.95 -6.95 3.25
N LEU A 79 -5.52 -7.81 4.17
CA LEU A 79 -4.10 -8.06 4.45
C LEU A 79 -3.37 -8.66 3.24
N ASP A 80 -3.99 -9.60 2.53
CA ASP A 80 -3.42 -10.18 1.30
C ASP A 80 -3.23 -9.13 0.20
N ILE A 81 -4.17 -8.20 0.07
CA ILE A 81 -4.07 -7.09 -0.89
C ILE A 81 -2.95 -6.13 -0.49
N ILE A 82 -2.81 -5.81 0.80
CA ILE A 82 -1.71 -4.99 1.32
C ILE A 82 -0.36 -5.68 1.06
N LYS A 83 -0.26 -6.98 1.35
CA LYS A 83 0.94 -7.78 1.04
C LYS A 83 1.28 -7.72 -0.44
N LYS A 84 0.28 -7.83 -1.32
CA LYS A 84 0.46 -7.70 -2.77
C LYS A 84 0.97 -6.31 -3.15
N ALA A 85 0.42 -5.25 -2.58
CA ALA A 85 0.87 -3.87 -2.83
C ALA A 85 2.35 -3.68 -2.45
N TYR A 86 2.80 -4.21 -1.30
CA TYR A 86 4.22 -4.20 -0.92
C TYR A 86 5.10 -4.98 -1.89
N ASN A 87 4.68 -6.16 -2.33
CA ASN A 87 5.44 -6.99 -3.26
C ASN A 87 5.55 -6.38 -4.67
N LEU A 88 4.58 -5.56 -5.06
CA LEU A 88 4.60 -4.78 -6.30
C LEU A 88 5.37 -3.47 -6.17
N GLY A 89 5.87 -3.12 -4.98
CA GLY A 89 6.59 -1.88 -4.73
C GLY A 89 5.70 -0.64 -4.85
N MET A 90 4.39 -0.79 -4.60
CA MET A 90 3.41 0.30 -4.65
C MET A 90 3.48 1.21 -3.41
N VAL A 91 4.19 0.76 -2.38
CA VAL A 91 4.30 1.43 -1.09
C VAL A 91 5.78 1.63 -0.78
N ASN A 92 6.18 2.83 -0.35
CA ASN A 92 7.58 3.10 -0.01
C ASN A 92 7.97 2.56 1.38
N LYS A 93 9.24 2.75 1.76
CA LYS A 93 9.77 2.34 3.07
C LYS A 93 9.01 2.95 4.26
N ASP A 94 8.43 4.13 4.07
CA ASP A 94 7.66 4.87 5.07
C ASP A 94 6.17 4.51 5.02
N ASN A 95 5.83 3.37 4.39
CA ASN A 95 4.47 2.84 4.23
C ASN A 95 3.48 3.75 3.47
N MET A 96 3.99 4.77 2.76
CA MET A 96 3.17 5.65 1.95
C MET A 96 2.92 5.04 0.57
N LEU A 97 1.64 5.04 0.16
CA LEU A 97 1.22 4.62 -1.18
C LEU A 97 1.71 5.62 -2.25
N LEU A 98 2.45 5.13 -3.25
CA LEU A 98 3.22 5.94 -4.21
C LEU A 98 2.42 6.38 -5.44
N ARG A 99 2.24 7.68 -5.68
CA ARG A 99 1.72 8.22 -6.96
C ARG A 99 2.65 7.97 -8.15
N ASN A 100 2.10 7.52 -9.28
CA ASN A 100 2.82 7.31 -10.56
C ASN A 100 3.48 8.59 -11.15
N GLU A 101 3.18 9.79 -10.64
CA GLU A 101 3.80 11.04 -11.13
C GLU A 101 5.29 11.18 -10.77
N ALA A 102 5.80 10.41 -9.82
CA ALA A 102 7.25 10.29 -9.58
C ALA A 102 7.95 9.31 -10.56
N ILE A 103 7.22 8.68 -11.48
CA ILE A 103 7.75 7.81 -12.54
C ILE A 103 7.74 8.55 -13.90
N ASN A 104 6.71 9.35 -14.18
CA ASN A 104 6.63 10.13 -15.43
C ASN A 104 7.52 11.38 -15.43
N ALA A 105 7.81 11.98 -14.28
CA ALA A 105 8.75 13.11 -14.20
C ALA A 105 10.19 12.72 -14.59
N TYR A 106 10.56 11.44 -14.46
CA TYR A 106 11.88 10.93 -14.85
C TYR A 106 11.96 10.54 -16.34
N LYS A 107 10.82 10.19 -16.96
CA LYS A 107 10.74 9.85 -18.39
C LYS A 107 10.65 11.08 -19.29
N ASN A 108 10.14 12.20 -18.81
CA ASN A 108 9.96 13.43 -19.58
C ASN A 108 11.08 14.47 -19.37
N SER A 109 12.15 14.12 -18.64
CA SER A 109 13.29 15.00 -18.37
C SER A 109 14.57 14.57 -19.11
N ILE A 110 14.46 13.71 -20.13
CA ILE A 110 15.55 13.30 -21.02
C ILE A 110 15.24 13.80 -22.43
#